data_AF-A0A1H5P479-F1
#
_entry.id   AF-A0A1H5P479-F1
#
_cell.length_a   1.000
_cell.length_b   1.000
_cell.length_c   1.000
_cell.angle_alpha   90.00
_cell.angle_beta   90.00
_cell.angle_gamma   90.00
#
_symmetry.space_group_name_H-M   'P 1'
#
loop_
_entity.id
_entity.type
_entity.pdbx_description
1 polymer ?
#
loop_
_entity_poly.entity_id
_entity_poly.type
_entity_poly.pdbx_seq_one_letter_code
_entity_poly.pdbx_strand_id
1 'polypeptide(L)'
;MRVSLHTAELHYRSGLVLHTASSGSVPHLAELYLRLDDGERIGIGEVRTNIGYLNGFASEDVVADAISAAGALDWSRGPIELLNSIPDWVERWTAPVRMLLDCALHDLVD
;
A
#
# COMPACT_ATOMS: atom_id res chain seq x y z
N MET A 1 5.17 -4.52 17.22
CA MET A 1 5.15 -3.64 16.04
C MET A 1 4.21 -2.47 16.26
N ARG A 2 4.62 -1.24 15.95
CA ARG A 2 3.74 -0.09 15.75
C ARG A 2 3.46 0.04 14.26
N VAL A 3 2.18 0.07 13.90
CA VAL A 3 1.69 0.10 12.53
C VAL A 3 0.93 1.40 12.30
N SER A 4 1.20 2.07 11.18
CA SER A 4 0.48 3.28 10.79
C SER A 4 0.36 3.40 9.29
N LEU A 5 -0.78 3.92 8.84
CA LEU A 5 -1.06 4.24 7.45
C LEU A 5 -1.07 5.76 7.27
N HIS A 6 -0.50 6.24 6.18
CA HIS A 6 -0.42 7.66 5.85
C HIS A 6 -0.79 7.88 4.40
N THR A 7 -1.66 8.84 4.12
CA THR A 7 -1.99 9.25 2.76
C THR A 7 -1.17 10.47 2.36
N ALA A 8 -0.70 10.51 1.13
CA ALA A 8 -0.07 11.70 0.56
C ALA A 8 -0.56 11.95 -0.86
N GLU A 9 -0.54 13.21 -1.27
CA GLU A 9 -0.81 13.61 -2.65
C GLU A 9 0.40 14.33 -3.23
N LEU A 10 0.92 13.82 -4.35
CA LEU A 10 1.96 14.49 -5.11
C LEU A 10 1.34 15.17 -6.33
N HIS A 11 1.28 16.50 -6.27
CA HIS A 11 0.74 17.35 -7.31
C HIS A 11 1.82 17.71 -8.33
N TYR A 12 1.50 17.61 -9.63
CA TYR A 12 2.42 18.01 -10.68
C TYR A 12 2.59 19.54 -10.73
N ARG A 13 3.74 20.01 -11.24
CA ARG A 13 3.99 21.44 -11.41
C ARG A 13 3.12 22.03 -12.54
N SER A 14 2.46 23.16 -12.26
CA SER A 14 1.77 24.09 -13.19
C SER A 14 1.23 23.47 -14.48
N GLY A 15 0.03 22.88 -14.41
CA GLY A 15 -0.76 22.47 -15.58
C GLY A 15 -0.36 21.14 -16.21
N LEU A 16 0.67 20.46 -15.68
CA LEU A 16 1.02 19.12 -16.12
C LEU A 16 -0.02 18.13 -15.58
N VAL A 17 -0.62 17.34 -16.48
CA VAL A 17 -1.62 16.34 -16.15
C VAL A 17 -1.22 15.05 -16.85
N LEU A 18 -1.25 13.93 -16.12
CA LEU A 18 -1.02 12.63 -16.73
C LEU A 18 -2.30 12.24 -17.49
N HIS A 19 -2.22 12.20 -18.81
CA HIS A 19 -3.28 11.64 -19.65
C HIS A 19 -3.02 10.17 -19.88
N THR A 20 -3.94 9.32 -19.49
CA THR A 20 -3.92 7.91 -19.89
C THR A 20 -4.75 7.77 -21.17
N ALA A 21 -4.35 6.83 -22.04
CA ALA A 21 -5.00 6.65 -23.35
C ALA A 21 -6.48 6.22 -23.26
N SER A 22 -6.96 5.77 -22.09
CA SER A 22 -8.29 5.17 -21.92
C SER A 22 -9.10 5.66 -20.71
N SER A 23 -8.49 6.29 -19.69
CA SER A 23 -9.19 6.60 -18.42
C SER A 23 -9.30 8.08 -18.07
N GLY A 24 -8.84 8.96 -18.96
CA GLY A 24 -8.88 10.41 -18.74
C GLY A 24 -7.64 10.94 -18.01
N SER A 25 -7.80 12.11 -17.40
CA SER A 25 -6.73 12.82 -16.69
C SER A 25 -6.55 12.30 -15.27
N VAL A 26 -5.31 12.02 -14.89
CA VAL A 26 -4.88 11.84 -13.50
C VAL A 26 -4.20 13.15 -13.05
N PRO A 27 -4.81 13.95 -12.16
CA PRO A 27 -4.35 15.31 -11.85
C PRO A 27 -3.24 15.36 -10.79
N HIS A 28 -3.09 14.32 -9.99
CA HIS A 28 -2.05 14.16 -8.97
C HIS A 28 -1.81 12.66 -8.75
N LEU A 29 -0.73 12.30 -8.07
CA LEU A 29 -0.52 10.93 -7.58
C LEU A 29 -1.05 10.84 -6.15
N ALA A 30 -2.00 9.93 -5.92
CA ALA A 30 -2.49 9.63 -4.57
C ALA A 30 -1.78 8.38 -4.06
N GLU A 31 -1.05 8.53 -2.97
CA GLU A 31 -0.16 7.51 -2.40
C GLU A 31 -0.65 7.10 -1.02
N LEU A 32 -0.57 5.81 -0.73
CA LEU A 32 -0.80 5.22 0.59
C LEU A 32 0.49 4.58 1.09
N TYR A 33 0.97 5.04 2.23
CA TYR A 33 2.16 4.53 2.90
C TYR A 33 1.79 3.66 4.09
N LEU A 34 2.43 2.51 4.21
CA LEU A 34 2.43 1.67 5.40
C LEU A 34 3.78 1.83 6.09
N ARG A 35 3.75 2.20 7.37
CA ARG A 35 4.93 2.25 8.23
C ARG A 35 4.84 1.17 9.29
N LEU A 36 5.82 0.28 9.30
CA LEU A 36 6.09 -0.71 10.33
C LEU A 36 7.29 -0.25 11.17
N ASP A 37 7.18 -0.37 12.49
CA ASP A 37 8.21 0.04 13.44
C ASP A 37 8.25 -0.95 14.60
N ASP A 38 9.32 -1.73 14.68
CA ASP A 38 9.51 -2.75 15.74
C ASP A 38 10.22 -2.21 16.99
N GLY A 39 10.58 -0.92 16.99
CA GLY A 39 11.37 -0.27 18.02
C GLY A 39 12.87 -0.20 17.73
N GLU A 40 13.36 -0.97 16.75
CA GLU A 40 14.77 -0.97 16.32
C GLU A 40 14.90 -0.51 14.86
N ARG A 41 13.95 -0.89 14.01
CA ARG A 41 13.93 -0.69 12.56
C ARG A 41 12.58 -0.15 12.10
N ILE A 42 12.61 0.44 10.91
CA ILE A 42 11.42 0.95 10.23
C ILE A 42 11.39 0.34 8.83
N GLY A 43 10.25 -0.28 8.49
CA GLY A 43 9.96 -0.73 7.14
C GLY A 43 8.82 0.09 6.53
N ILE A 44 9.00 0.50 5.28
CA ILE A 44 8.05 1.32 4.52
C ILE A 44 7.58 0.58 3.27
N GLY A 45 6.26 0.50 3.12
CA GLY A 45 5.60 0.16 1.86
C GLY A 45 4.86 1.36 1.32
N GLU A 46 4.75 1.45 0.00
CA GLU A 46 3.96 2.48 -0.70
C GLU A 46 3.16 1.86 -1.83
N VAL A 47 1.91 2.33 -1.99
CA VAL A 47 1.11 2.07 -3.18
C VAL A 47 0.34 3.30 -3.66
N ARG A 48 0.29 3.47 -4.98
CA ARG A 48 -0.65 4.37 -5.66
C ARG A 48 -2.08 3.86 -5.54
N THR A 49 -2.98 4.73 -5.11
CA THR A 49 -4.40 4.39 -4.92
C THR A 49 -5.27 4.85 -6.09
N ASN A 50 -4.92 5.95 -6.76
CA ASN A 50 -5.71 6.52 -7.87
C ASN A 50 -5.35 5.95 -9.26
N ILE A 51 -4.87 4.70 -9.30
CA ILE A 51 -4.49 3.98 -10.53
C ILE A 51 -5.50 2.89 -10.91
N GLY A 52 -6.78 3.10 -10.59
CA GLY A 52 -7.88 2.18 -10.93
C GLY A 52 -7.98 1.85 -12.42
N TYR A 53 -7.47 2.72 -13.30
CA TYR A 53 -7.36 2.46 -14.72
C TYR A 53 -6.40 1.33 -15.10
N LEU A 54 -5.45 0.99 -14.23
CA LEU A 54 -4.46 -0.07 -14.43
C LEU A 54 -4.89 -1.37 -13.74
N ASN A 55 -5.41 -1.28 -12.52
CA ASN A 55 -5.67 -2.44 -11.66
C ASN A 55 -7.15 -2.73 -11.42
N GLY A 56 -8.07 -1.85 -11.85
CA GLY A 56 -9.51 -2.00 -11.71
C GLY A 56 -10.09 -1.61 -10.34
N PHE A 57 -9.29 -1.13 -9.38
CA PHE A 57 -9.74 -0.81 -8.03
C PHE A 57 -9.98 0.68 -7.83
N ALA A 58 -11.06 1.04 -7.14
CA ALA A 58 -11.26 2.42 -6.70
C ALA A 58 -10.27 2.77 -5.57
N SER A 59 -9.87 4.04 -5.48
CA SER A 59 -8.87 4.48 -4.51
C SER A 59 -9.32 4.22 -3.07
N GLU A 60 -10.58 4.50 -2.79
CA GLU A 60 -11.25 4.29 -1.51
C GLU A 60 -11.28 2.81 -1.10
N ASP A 61 -11.45 1.90 -2.07
CA ASP A 61 -11.46 0.46 -1.83
C ASP A 61 -10.07 -0.01 -1.41
N VAL A 62 -9.01 0.47 -2.07
CA VAL A 62 -7.62 0.15 -1.71
C VAL A 62 -7.29 0.63 -0.29
N VAL A 63 -7.71 1.83 0.08
CA VAL A 63 -7.48 2.38 1.43
C VAL A 63 -8.26 1.59 2.49
N ALA A 64 -9.54 1.29 2.24
CA ALA A 64 -10.36 0.50 3.15
C ALA A 64 -9.80 -0.91 3.35
N ASP A 65 -9.33 -1.54 2.26
CA ASP A 65 -8.71 -2.86 2.27
C ASP A 65 -7.36 -2.85 3.02
N ALA A 66 -6.55 -1.80 2.89
CA ALA A 66 -5.32 -1.64 3.66
C ALA A 66 -5.58 -1.49 5.16
N ILE A 67 -6.61 -0.73 5.55
CA ILE A 67 -7.03 -0.60 6.95
C ILE A 67 -7.52 -1.94 7.48
N SER A 68 -8.32 -2.68 6.69
CA SER A 68 -8.78 -4.03 7.03
C SER A 68 -7.61 -4.99 7.25
N ALA A 69 -6.64 -5.00 6.34
CA ALA A 69 -5.43 -5.82 6.47
C ALA A 69 -4.61 -5.44 7.70
N ALA A 70 -4.39 -4.15 7.93
CA ALA A 70 -3.66 -3.65 9.08
C ALA A 70 -4.32 -4.00 10.42
N GLY A 71 -5.66 -4.04 10.48
CA GLY A 71 -6.40 -4.48 11.66
C GLY A 71 -6.46 -6.00 11.86
N ALA A 72 -6.30 -6.78 10.78
CA ALA A 72 -6.49 -8.22 10.79
C ALA A 72 -5.21 -9.05 10.96
N LEU A 73 -4.05 -8.48 10.63
CA LEU A 73 -2.77 -9.15 10.77
C LEU A 73 -2.33 -9.23 12.23
N ASP A 74 -1.79 -10.39 12.61
CA ASP A 74 -1.13 -10.57 13.91
C ASP A 74 0.29 -10.01 13.86
N TRP A 75 0.43 -8.75 14.23
CA TRP A 75 1.70 -8.03 14.27
C TRP A 75 2.63 -8.41 15.43
N SER A 76 2.26 -9.40 16.25
CA SER A 76 3.19 -10.01 17.20
C SER A 76 4.13 -11.03 16.54
N ARG A 77 3.75 -11.53 15.35
CA ARG A 77 4.58 -12.40 14.53
C ARG A 77 5.79 -11.66 13.97
N GLY A 78 6.91 -12.38 13.81
CA GLY A 78 8.10 -11.83 13.17
C GLY A 78 7.88 -11.51 11.69
N PRO A 79 8.59 -10.55 11.10
CA PRO A 79 8.35 -10.13 9.72
C PRO A 79 8.61 -11.23 8.70
N ILE A 80 9.62 -12.09 8.91
CA ILE A 80 9.86 -13.30 8.09
C ILE A 80 8.66 -14.25 8.13
N GLU A 81 8.04 -14.44 9.29
CA GLU A 81 6.86 -15.31 9.40
C GLU A 81 5.66 -14.72 8.65
N LEU A 82 5.48 -13.40 8.72
CA LEU A 82 4.43 -12.71 7.96
C LEU A 82 4.66 -12.83 6.45
N LEU A 83 5.88 -12.59 5.97
CA LEU A 83 6.26 -12.79 4.56
C LEU A 83 5.96 -14.22 4.08
N ASN A 84 6.29 -15.22 4.88
CA ASN A 84 6.01 -16.63 4.56
C ASN A 84 4.49 -16.95 4.49
N SER A 85 3.61 -16.08 5.01
CA SER A 85 2.15 -16.24 4.92
C SER A 85 1.48 -15.45 3.79
N ILE A 86 2.24 -14.74 2.94
CA ILE A 86 1.70 -14.00 1.79
C ILE A 86 0.80 -14.85 0.86
N PRO A 87 1.12 -16.12 0.55
CA PRO A 87 0.25 -16.94 -0.30
C PRO A 87 -1.20 -17.06 0.22
N ASP A 88 -1.39 -17.01 1.55
CA ASP A 88 -2.72 -17.09 2.18
C ASP A 88 -3.52 -15.78 2.02
N TRP A 89 -2.88 -14.70 1.58
CA TRP A 89 -3.49 -13.37 1.47
C TRP A 89 -4.12 -13.12 0.11
N VAL A 90 -3.83 -13.96 -0.89
CA VAL A 90 -4.22 -13.75 -2.30
C VAL A 90 -5.73 -13.58 -2.47
N GLU A 91 -6.52 -14.37 -1.75
CA GLU A 91 -7.99 -14.32 -1.78
C GLU A 91 -8.57 -13.31 -0.77
N ARG A 92 -7.74 -12.75 0.11
CA ARG A 92 -8.19 -11.95 1.25
C ARG A 92 -8.11 -10.45 1.02
N TRP A 93 -7.03 -10.00 0.37
CA TRP A 93 -6.76 -8.58 0.13
C TRP A 93 -6.39 -8.37 -1.33
N THR A 94 -6.67 -7.18 -1.83
CA THR A 94 -6.36 -6.75 -3.20
C THR A 94 -4.86 -6.78 -3.48
N ALA A 95 -4.50 -6.92 -4.75
CA ALA A 95 -3.09 -6.95 -5.16
C ALA A 95 -2.27 -5.73 -4.69
N PRO A 96 -2.79 -4.48 -4.74
CA PRO A 96 -2.09 -3.33 -4.16
C PRO A 96 -1.82 -3.49 -2.67
N VAL A 97 -2.81 -3.92 -1.87
CA VAL A 97 -2.60 -4.10 -0.42
C VAL A 97 -1.59 -5.19 -0.11
N ARG A 98 -1.58 -6.29 -0.88
CA ARG A 98 -0.53 -7.31 -0.72
C ARG A 98 0.85 -6.77 -1.04
N MET A 99 0.99 -5.97 -2.09
CA MET A 99 2.25 -5.30 -2.43
C MET A 99 2.69 -4.32 -1.33
N LEU A 100 1.75 -3.54 -0.79
CA LEU A 100 2.00 -2.60 0.31
C LEU A 100 2.63 -3.30 1.52
N LEU A 101 2.04 -4.44 1.92
CA LEU A 101 2.50 -5.26 3.04
C LEU A 101 3.84 -5.92 2.74
N ASP A 102 3.97 -6.54 1.56
CA ASP A 102 5.18 -7.23 1.11
C ASP A 102 6.39 -6.29 1.11
N CYS A 103 6.28 -5.11 0.49
CA CYS A 103 7.35 -4.12 0.46
C CYS A 103 7.72 -3.64 1.87
N ALA A 104 6.73 -3.30 2.71
CA ALA A 104 7.00 -2.83 4.07
C ALA A 104 7.68 -3.88 4.94
N LEU A 105 7.30 -5.15 4.79
CA LEU A 105 7.90 -6.27 5.52
C LEU A 105 9.32 -6.56 5.01
N HIS A 106 9.54 -6.54 3.70
CA HIS A 106 10.88 -6.71 3.14
C HIS A 106 11.84 -5.58 3.55
N ASP A 107 11.38 -4.33 3.52
CA ASP A 107 12.17 -3.17 3.95
C ASP A 107 12.54 -3.23 5.45
N LEU A 108 11.72 -3.91 6.26
CA LEU A 108 12.00 -4.11 7.69
C LEU A 108 13.07 -5.20 7.96
N VAL A 109 13.22 -6.17 7.06
CA VAL A 109 13.92 -7.44 7.33
C VAL A 109 15.43 -7.38 7.07
N ASP A 110 15.93 -6.48 6.22
CA ASP A 110 17.23 -6.58 5.49
C ASP A 110 17.29 -7.77 4.51
#